data_AF-A0A7S3W3Y6-F1
#
_entry.id   AF-A0A7S3W3Y6-F1
#
_cell.length_a   1.000
_cell.length_b   1.000
_cell.length_c   1.000
_cell.angle_alpha   90.00
_cell.angle_beta   90.00
_cell.angle_gamma   90.00
#
_symmetry.space_group_name_H-M   'P 1'
#
loop_
_entity.id
_entity.type
_entity.pdbx_description
1 polymer ?
#
loop_
_entity_poly.entity_id
_entity_poly.type
_entity_poly.pdbx_seq_one_letter_code
_entity_poly.pdbx_strand_id
1 'polypeptide(L)'
;ETLPAGWTIDAIEQIEGEDGILFLRSADPPGWVPNRDGSGKIMSPVDAEMWVANPEAGEEGVPLLKKHEKDSGPTGSHLLAGAPFYVDGKYTGDDGIQFLQPRDEKGWVMDANKDAGTEPVV
;
A
#
# COMPACT_ATOMS: atom_id res chain seq x y z
N GLU A 1 13.09 -18.61 9.77
CA GLU A 1 11.70 -18.18 10.01
C GLU A 1 10.90 -18.35 8.74
N THR A 2 9.63 -18.70 8.86
CA THR A 2 8.72 -18.89 7.72
C THR A 2 7.78 -17.68 7.66
N LEU A 3 7.64 -17.05 6.50
CA LEU A 3 6.73 -15.91 6.34
C LEU A 3 5.27 -16.36 6.59
N PRO A 4 4.47 -15.66 7.42
CA PRO A 4 3.05 -15.96 7.56
C PRO A 4 2.27 -15.83 6.24
N ALA A 5 1.25 -16.67 6.08
CA ALA A 5 0.37 -16.61 4.91
C ALA A 5 -0.34 -15.25 4.82
N GLY A 6 -0.38 -14.68 3.62
CA GLY A 6 -0.96 -13.36 3.37
C GLY A 6 0.00 -12.19 3.61
N TRP A 7 1.21 -12.46 4.11
CA TRP A 7 2.25 -11.43 4.21
C TRP A 7 2.85 -11.14 2.84
N THR A 8 3.19 -9.88 2.61
CA THR A 8 3.86 -9.43 1.40
C THR A 8 5.23 -8.90 1.75
N ILE A 9 6.14 -9.11 0.81
CA ILE A 9 7.50 -8.60 0.86
C ILE A 9 7.71 -7.64 -0.29
N ASP A 10 8.57 -6.67 -0.08
CA ASP A 10 9.13 -5.86 -1.16
C ASP A 10 10.29 -6.62 -1.82
N ALA A 11 10.04 -7.12 -3.03
CA ALA A 11 11.07 -7.77 -3.81
C ALA A 11 12.00 -6.71 -4.43
N ILE A 12 13.11 -6.42 -3.76
CA ILE A 12 14.13 -5.45 -4.22
C ILE A 12 15.01 -6.01 -5.34
N GLU A 13 15.04 -7.33 -5.50
CA GLU A 13 15.79 -8.03 -6.54
C GLU A 13 15.06 -9.33 -6.91
N GLN A 14 15.12 -9.72 -8.18
CA GLN A 14 14.48 -10.93 -8.68
C GLN A 14 15.43 -11.67 -9.63
N ILE A 15 15.58 -12.98 -9.42
CA ILE A 15 16.42 -13.84 -10.26
C ILE A 15 15.62 -15.09 -10.62
N GLU A 16 15.45 -15.36 -11.91
CA GLU A 16 14.86 -16.60 -12.38
C GLU A 16 15.95 -17.67 -12.51
N GLY A 17 15.78 -18.79 -11.81
CA GLY A 17 16.63 -19.97 -11.93
C GLY A 17 16.33 -20.76 -13.20
N GLU A 18 17.26 -21.63 -13.62
CA GLU A 18 17.11 -22.48 -14.82
C GLU A 18 15.91 -23.44 -14.73
N ASP A 19 15.45 -23.73 -13.52
CA ASP A 19 14.29 -24.55 -13.19
C ASP A 19 12.96 -23.77 -13.20
N GLY A 20 12.98 -22.48 -13.53
CA GLY A 20 11.79 -21.61 -13.62
C GLY A 20 11.23 -21.17 -12.25
N ILE A 21 12.00 -21.38 -11.17
CA ILE A 21 11.73 -20.79 -9.86
C ILE A 21 12.28 -19.36 -9.84
N LEU A 22 11.45 -18.41 -9.43
CA LEU A 22 11.85 -17.03 -9.21
C LEU A 22 12.28 -16.87 -7.76
N PHE A 23 13.53 -16.49 -7.55
CA PHE A 23 14.05 -16.10 -6.25
C PHE A 23 13.86 -14.59 -6.07
N LEU A 24 13.17 -14.21 -5.01
CA LEU A 24 12.85 -12.84 -4.64
C LEU A 24 13.72 -12.44 -3.45
N ARG A 25 14.48 -11.35 -3.57
CA ARG A 25 15.22 -10.78 -2.44
C ARG A 25 14.33 -9.80 -1.71
N SER A 26 14.07 -10.04 -0.43
CA SER A 26 13.42 -9.08 0.45
C SER A 26 14.45 -8.21 1.16
N ALA A 27 14.11 -6.94 1.38
CA ALA A 27 14.84 -6.06 2.29
C ALA A 27 14.50 -6.32 3.76
N ASP A 28 13.25 -6.72 4.04
CA ASP A 28 12.76 -7.01 5.39
C ASP A 28 11.68 -8.13 5.37
N PRO A 29 11.91 -9.30 5.98
CA PRO A 29 13.19 -9.72 6.55
C PRO A 29 14.23 -9.90 5.45
N PRO A 30 15.50 -9.55 5.69
CA PRO A 30 16.54 -9.62 4.67
C PRO A 30 16.80 -11.07 4.26
N GLY A 31 16.71 -11.38 2.97
CA GLY A 31 16.99 -12.72 2.46
C GLY A 31 16.39 -13.02 1.10
N TRP A 32 16.67 -14.22 0.60
CA TRP A 32 16.09 -14.74 -0.63
C TRP A 32 14.97 -15.73 -0.31
N VAL A 33 13.84 -15.58 -0.98
CA VAL A 33 12.72 -16.52 -0.89
C VAL A 33 12.29 -16.97 -2.29
N PRO A 34 12.07 -18.28 -2.52
CA PRO A 34 11.55 -18.74 -3.80
C PRO A 34 10.05 -18.45 -3.91
N ASN A 35 9.56 -18.21 -5.13
CA ASN A 35 8.14 -18.03 -5.37
C ASN A 35 7.35 -19.34 -5.41
N ARG A 36 8.02 -20.48 -5.43
CA ARG A 36 7.45 -21.83 -5.49
C ARG A 36 8.23 -22.78 -4.58
N ASP A 37 7.56 -23.83 -4.12
CA ASP A 37 8.17 -24.97 -3.46
C ASP A 37 7.76 -26.29 -4.16
N GLY A 38 8.17 -27.43 -3.61
CA GLY A 38 7.81 -28.76 -4.14
C GLY A 38 6.31 -29.06 -4.18
N SER A 39 5.46 -28.20 -3.60
CA SER A 39 4.00 -28.34 -3.53
C SER A 39 3.25 -27.37 -4.44
N GLY A 40 3.89 -26.30 -4.92
CA GLY A 40 3.24 -25.33 -5.82
C GLY A 40 3.77 -23.90 -5.71
N LYS A 41 2.95 -22.92 -6.14
CA LYS A 41 3.26 -21.49 -5.93
C LYS A 41 3.03 -21.14 -4.46
N ILE A 42 4.02 -20.52 -3.84
CA ILE A 42 3.96 -19.99 -2.46
C ILE A 42 4.01 -18.47 -2.40
N MET A 43 4.49 -17.82 -3.47
CA MET A 43 4.43 -16.37 -3.66
C MET A 43 3.77 -16.05 -5.01
N SER A 44 2.99 -14.98 -5.05
CA SER A 44 2.45 -14.42 -6.29
C SER A 44 2.77 -12.93 -6.32
N PRO A 45 3.09 -12.36 -7.50
CA PRO A 45 3.25 -10.92 -7.62
C PRO A 45 1.92 -10.26 -7.24
N VAL A 46 2.00 -9.23 -6.41
CA VAL A 46 0.88 -8.33 -6.12
C VAL A 46 1.16 -7.06 -6.91
N ASP A 47 0.21 -6.63 -7.71
CA ASP A 47 0.24 -5.30 -8.31
C ASP A 47 -0.21 -4.32 -7.23
N ALA A 48 0.74 -3.84 -6.43
CA ALA A 48 0.48 -2.94 -5.32
C ALA A 48 0.72 -1.51 -5.80
N GLU A 49 -0.32 -0.68 -5.74
CA GLU A 49 -0.19 0.74 -6.09
C GLU A 49 0.46 1.48 -4.91
N MET A 50 1.60 2.11 -5.19
CA MET A 50 2.35 2.88 -4.20
C MET A 50 1.96 4.36 -4.25
N TRP A 51 1.70 4.94 -3.10
CA TRP A 51 1.38 6.35 -2.89
C TRP A 51 2.37 7.00 -1.95
N VAL A 52 2.46 8.33 -1.99
CA VAL A 52 3.26 9.11 -1.04
C VAL A 52 2.33 10.11 -0.36
N ALA A 53 2.39 10.16 0.97
CA ALA A 53 1.63 11.15 1.74
C ALA A 53 2.24 12.54 1.57
N ASN A 54 1.46 13.48 1.05
CA ASN A 54 1.90 14.86 0.80
C ASN A 54 0.94 15.86 1.49
N PRO A 55 1.01 15.99 2.83
CA PRO A 55 0.15 16.90 3.58
C PRO A 55 0.52 18.38 3.32
N GLU A 56 -0.29 19.31 3.83
CA GLU A 56 -0.01 20.73 3.71
C GLU A 56 1.26 21.15 4.47
N ALA A 57 1.87 22.25 4.04
CA ALA A 57 3.14 22.72 4.61
C ALA A 57 3.01 23.01 6.11
N GLY A 58 3.77 22.26 6.93
CA GLY A 58 3.79 22.38 8.39
C GLY A 58 3.12 21.22 9.13
N GLU A 59 2.50 20.28 8.42
CA GLU A 59 1.96 19.06 9.02
C GLU A 59 2.99 17.92 9.05
N GLU A 60 2.99 17.14 10.13
CA GLU A 60 3.91 15.99 10.29
C GLU A 60 3.47 14.75 9.49
N GLY A 61 2.20 14.69 9.09
CA GLY A 61 1.63 13.53 8.40
C GLY A 61 0.15 13.67 8.09
N VAL A 62 -0.41 12.65 7.43
CA VAL A 62 -1.83 12.59 7.08
C VAL A 62 -2.55 11.63 8.04
N PRO A 63 -3.59 12.08 8.78
CA PRO A 63 -4.28 11.23 9.75
C PRO A 63 -5.06 10.11 9.07
N LEU A 64 -5.05 8.92 9.68
CA LEU A 64 -5.88 7.80 9.25
C LEU A 64 -7.27 7.88 9.88
N LEU A 65 -8.30 7.78 9.05
CA LEU A 65 -9.71 7.78 9.40
C LEU A 65 -10.20 6.36 9.73
N LYS A 66 -11.14 6.22 10.66
CA LYS A 66 -11.72 4.91 11.02
C LYS A 66 -12.56 4.29 9.91
N LYS A 67 -13.07 5.11 8.99
CA LYS A 67 -13.95 4.74 7.86
C LYS A 67 -13.64 5.64 6.66
N HIS A 68 -14.03 5.19 5.47
CA HIS A 68 -13.96 5.95 4.21
C HIS A 68 -15.06 7.05 4.13
N GLU A 69 -15.11 7.90 5.15
CA GLU A 69 -16.09 8.99 5.30
C GLU A 69 -15.36 10.22 5.85
N LYS A 70 -15.64 11.41 5.31
CA LYS A 70 -14.95 12.66 5.71
C LYS A 70 -15.11 12.99 7.19
N ASP A 71 -16.29 12.74 7.73
CA ASP A 71 -16.62 12.99 9.14
C ASP A 71 -16.22 11.84 10.08
N SER A 72 -15.52 10.83 9.55
CA SER A 72 -15.01 9.74 10.38
C SER A 72 -13.91 10.25 11.30
N GLY A 73 -14.02 9.97 12.60
CA GLY A 73 -12.98 10.33 13.54
C GLY A 73 -11.64 9.64 13.23
N PRO A 74 -10.50 10.26 13.57
CA PRO A 74 -9.18 9.66 13.35
C PRO A 74 -9.00 8.41 14.21
N THR A 75 -8.16 7.50 13.73
CA THR A 75 -7.72 6.30 14.46
C THR A 75 -6.72 6.62 15.56
N GLY A 76 -6.04 7.76 15.46
CA GLY A 76 -4.88 8.13 16.28
C GLY A 76 -3.54 7.84 15.61
N SER A 77 -3.54 7.14 14.47
CA SER A 77 -2.38 6.92 13.60
C SER A 77 -2.33 7.93 12.46
N HIS A 78 -1.15 8.11 11.88
CA HIS A 78 -0.91 8.99 10.74
C HIS A 78 0.16 8.41 9.81
N LEU A 79 0.02 8.67 8.52
CA LEU A 79 1.06 8.45 7.52
C LEU A 79 2.07 9.58 7.60
N LEU A 80 3.36 9.25 7.65
CA LEU A 80 4.42 10.25 7.69
C LEU A 80 4.53 11.01 6.36
N ALA A 81 4.70 12.33 6.45
CA ALA A 81 4.90 13.16 5.26
C ALA A 81 6.11 12.68 4.45
N GLY A 82 5.93 12.52 3.13
CA GLY A 82 6.97 12.06 2.21
C GLY A 82 7.29 10.55 2.28
N ALA A 83 6.68 9.80 3.19
CA ALA A 83 6.86 8.35 3.25
C ALA A 83 5.96 7.65 2.20
N PRO A 84 6.51 6.73 1.39
CA PRO A 84 5.71 5.91 0.52
C PRO A 84 4.93 4.86 1.32
N PHE A 85 3.74 4.49 0.84
CA PHE A 85 2.92 3.43 1.39
C PHE A 85 2.17 2.69 0.27
N TYR A 86 1.85 1.41 0.51
CA TYR A 86 1.04 0.62 -0.41
C TYR A 86 -0.44 0.77 -0.12
N VAL A 87 -1.25 0.74 -1.17
CA VAL A 87 -2.72 0.77 -1.07
C VAL A 87 -3.29 -0.59 -1.43
N ASP A 88 -4.06 -1.16 -0.51
CA ASP A 88 -4.76 -2.44 -0.69
C ASP A 88 -6.24 -2.25 -1.05
N GLY A 89 -6.78 -1.04 -0.86
CA GLY A 89 -8.18 -0.73 -1.15
C GLY A 89 -8.39 0.72 -1.54
N LYS A 90 -9.32 0.95 -2.47
CA LYS A 90 -9.79 2.29 -2.84
C LYS A 90 -11.29 2.35 -2.73
N TYR A 91 -11.79 3.45 -2.22
CA TYR A 91 -13.21 3.75 -2.17
C TYR A 91 -13.43 5.15 -2.69
N THR A 92 -14.29 5.31 -3.69
CA THR A 92 -14.70 6.63 -4.17
C THR A 92 -16.14 6.85 -3.70
N GLY A 93 -16.35 7.85 -2.86
CA GLY A 93 -17.67 8.24 -2.39
C GLY A 93 -18.52 8.84 -3.51
N ASP A 94 -19.83 8.97 -3.27
CA ASP A 94 -20.76 9.64 -4.20
C ASP A 94 -20.43 11.13 -4.41
N ASP A 95 -19.66 11.72 -3.49
CA ASP A 95 -19.11 13.07 -3.54
C ASP A 95 -17.84 13.19 -4.41
N GLY A 96 -17.37 12.07 -4.98
CA GLY A 96 -16.15 12.02 -5.79
C GLY A 96 -14.86 11.97 -4.97
N ILE A 97 -14.94 12.02 -3.63
CA ILE A 97 -13.78 11.93 -2.76
C ILE A 97 -13.25 10.50 -2.78
N GLN A 98 -11.95 10.36 -3.04
CA GLN A 98 -11.28 9.06 -2.99
C GLN A 98 -10.66 8.86 -1.61
N PHE A 99 -10.90 7.67 -1.05
CA PHE A 99 -10.30 7.17 0.18
C PHE A 99 -9.42 5.98 -0.17
N LEU A 100 -8.20 5.98 0.32
CA LEU A 100 -7.23 4.91 0.14
C LEU A 100 -7.08 4.17 1.46
N GLN A 101 -7.06 2.85 1.41
CA GLN A 101 -6.76 2.00 2.56
C GLN A 101 -5.29 1.62 2.47
N PRO A 102 -4.42 2.14 3.36
CA PRO A 102 -3.05 1.68 3.45
C PRO A 102 -3.02 0.19 3.76
N ARG A 103 -2.07 -0.52 3.17
CA ARG A 103 -1.88 -1.96 3.35
C ARG A 103 -1.46 -2.32 4.78
N ASP A 104 -0.49 -1.58 5.29
CA ASP A 104 0.19 -1.90 6.55
C ASP A 104 -0.52 -1.29 7.77
N GLU A 105 -1.47 -0.38 7.55
CA GLU A 105 -2.17 0.34 8.61
C GLU A 105 -3.68 0.17 8.55
N LYS A 106 -4.32 0.16 9.72
CA LYS A 106 -5.78 0.12 9.81
C LYS A 106 -6.35 1.52 9.68
N GLY A 107 -7.11 1.75 8.63
CA GLY A 107 -7.86 2.99 8.44
C GLY A 107 -7.93 3.38 6.98
N TRP A 108 -8.34 4.62 6.76
CA TRP A 108 -8.50 5.21 5.44
C TRP A 108 -7.83 6.58 5.42
N VAL A 109 -7.12 6.89 4.35
CA VAL A 109 -6.61 8.23 4.09
C VAL A 109 -7.43 8.87 2.99
N MET A 110 -7.80 10.13 3.16
CA MET A 110 -8.51 10.91 2.15
C MET A 110 -7.53 11.47 1.13
N ASP A 111 -7.75 11.19 -0.16
CA ASP A 111 -7.01 11.81 -1.26
C ASP A 111 -7.63 13.17 -1.60
N ALA A 112 -7.10 14.22 -0.97
CA ALA A 112 -7.58 15.58 -1.16
C ALA A 112 -7.41 16.10 -2.61
N ASN A 113 -6.53 15.49 -3.42
CA ASN A 113 -6.43 15.87 -4.84
C ASN A 113 -7.66 15.45 -5.65
N LYS A 114 -8.46 14.51 -5.13
CA LYS A 114 -9.73 14.06 -5.70
C LYS A 114 -10.95 14.68 -5.01
N ASP A 115 -10.77 15.34 -3.87
CA ASP A 115 -11.81 16.17 -3.21
C ASP A 115 -12.12 17.44 -4.03
N ALA A 116 -11.14 17.91 -4.81
CA ALA A 116 -11.37 18.95 -5.81
C ALA A 116 -12.14 18.34 -6.99
N GLY A 117 -13.46 18.56 -7.04
CA GLY A 117 -14.33 18.35 -8.20
C GLY A 117 -13.85 19.14 -9.42
N THR A 118 -12.71 18.75 -9.96
CA THR A 118 -12.09 19.33 -11.14
C THR A 118 -12.62 18.57 -12.33
N GLU A 119 -13.70 19.09 -12.89
CA GLU A 119 -13.93 18.97 -14.31
C GLU A 119 -12.60 19.33 -15.01
N PRO A 120 -12.09 18.49 -15.92
CA PRO A 120 -10.93 18.86 -16.71
C PRO A 120 -11.29 20.15 -17.47
N VAL A 121 -10.56 21.22 -17.21
CA VAL A 121 -10.62 22.42 -18.04
C VAL A 121 -10.10 22.00 -19.42
N VAL A 122 -11.03 21.90 -20.37
CA VAL A 122 -10.81 21.60 -21.79
C VAL A 122 -10.17 22.78 -22.49
#